data_AF-A0A935ZFS6-F1
#
_entry.id   AF-A0A935ZFS6-F1
#
_cell.length_a   1.000
_cell.length_b   1.000
_cell.length_c   1.000
_cell.angle_alpha   90.00
_cell.angle_beta   90.00
_cell.angle_gamma   90.00
#
_symmetry.space_group_name_H-M   'P 1'
#
loop_
_entity.id
_entity.type
_entity.pdbx_description
1 polymer ?
#
loop_
_entity_poly.entity_id
_entity_poly.type
_entity_poly.pdbx_seq_one_letter_code
_entity_poly.pdbx_strand_id
1 'polypeptide(L)'
;MRGVRAAVVWAVAGVTLAGSAACHGSVEGAEKTPKPSDPGPRSAPPADAETTTKDASPPAPRADEPPPPEPDDRRAPPAITLAMATTTLFGSAVPPEAGACASLGADTKARVRCLLGVRYDGHEKEKALVLDLFDRFGTVVGQGEAETMDGGYRGTIRLRPTLPVGADQKHLVWLHGALVAIDDVMSKLDARAAQKGSPPKRVAYRYAPVLVKFVRSLDGKRTPSGFANAWTYSYNVEGSLNTSAEAVRSLAVHEIFHLNDTTLGGGAWSHEALGEDVRAIMARCKVPNQKAAGAATPCLRPYSPTPLEVRGGTFYAFQPGNDVVMEYAAELATRVFDEARTTLAGGRVAAPFRCGPKENARAYAAMVERFFGGVDLAPACPP
;
A
#
# COMPACT_ATOMS: atom_id res chain seq x y z
N MET A 1 -4.40 33.85 -22.79
CA MET A 1 -3.28 32.92 -22.55
C MET A 1 -3.86 31.51 -22.54
N ARG A 2 -3.40 30.63 -23.44
CA ARG A 2 -3.96 29.30 -23.67
C ARG A 2 -3.55 28.36 -22.53
N GLY A 3 -4.52 27.77 -21.84
CA GLY A 3 -4.33 26.84 -20.73
C GLY A 3 -3.85 25.47 -21.22
N VAL A 4 -2.80 24.97 -20.59
CA VAL A 4 -2.30 23.60 -20.74
C VAL A 4 -3.16 22.71 -19.84
N ARG A 5 -3.94 21.80 -20.45
CA ARG A 5 -4.62 20.72 -19.72
C ARG A 5 -3.60 19.60 -19.47
N ALA A 6 -3.30 19.32 -18.20
CA ALA A 6 -2.56 18.12 -17.81
C ALA A 6 -3.47 16.90 -18.00
N ALA A 7 -3.06 15.97 -18.85
CA ALA A 7 -3.71 14.68 -19.03
C ALA A 7 -3.42 13.79 -17.81
N VAL A 8 -4.47 13.31 -17.16
CA VAL A 8 -4.39 12.24 -16.17
C VAL A 8 -4.17 10.94 -16.96
N VAL A 9 -2.95 10.40 -16.92
CA VAL A 9 -2.63 9.09 -17.48
C VAL A 9 -3.00 8.04 -16.44
N TRP A 10 -4.17 7.44 -16.61
CA TRP A 10 -4.38 6.07 -16.17
C TRP A 10 -3.82 5.16 -17.26
N ALA A 11 -3.11 4.11 -16.88
CA ALA A 11 -2.68 3.07 -17.80
C ALA A 11 -3.92 2.33 -18.36
N VAL A 12 -4.54 2.93 -19.37
CA VAL A 12 -5.51 2.28 -20.25
C VAL A 12 -4.67 1.56 -21.30
N ALA A 13 -4.44 0.26 -21.11
CA ALA A 13 -3.98 -0.59 -22.18
C ALA A 13 -5.09 -0.67 -23.25
N GLY A 14 -5.00 0.22 -24.25
CA GLY A 14 -5.88 0.22 -25.40
C GLY A 14 -5.65 -1.03 -26.25
N VAL A 15 -6.61 -1.94 -26.26
CA VAL A 15 -6.71 -2.98 -27.28
C VAL A 15 -7.45 -2.37 -28.48
N THR A 16 -6.72 -2.00 -29.51
CA THR A 16 -7.28 -1.78 -30.85
C THR A 16 -7.76 -3.11 -31.41
N LEU A 17 -9.08 -3.29 -31.48
CA LEU A 17 -9.73 -4.32 -32.28
C LEU A 17 -9.68 -3.89 -33.76
N ALA A 18 -8.72 -4.43 -34.51
CA ALA A 18 -8.84 -4.59 -35.95
C ALA A 18 -9.19 -6.06 -36.21
N GLY A 19 -10.39 -6.27 -36.76
CA GLY A 19 -10.89 -7.60 -37.08
C GLY A 19 -10.28 -8.19 -38.35
N SER A 20 -10.31 -9.53 -38.34
CA SER A 20 -10.53 -10.41 -39.49
C SER A 20 -9.36 -10.72 -40.42
N ALA A 21 -8.78 -11.89 -40.21
CA ALA A 21 -8.65 -12.88 -41.28
C ALA A 21 -8.63 -14.30 -40.66
N ALA A 22 -9.61 -15.10 -41.04
CA ALA A 22 -9.68 -16.51 -40.74
C ALA A 22 -8.66 -17.29 -41.59
N CYS A 23 -7.99 -18.28 -41.00
CA CYS A 23 -7.54 -19.47 -41.72
C CYS A 23 -7.67 -20.70 -40.82
N HIS A 24 -8.43 -21.66 -41.32
CA HIS A 24 -8.50 -23.04 -40.84
C HIS A 24 -7.14 -23.74 -40.98
N GLY A 25 -6.88 -24.72 -40.10
CA GLY A 25 -5.80 -25.69 -40.29
C GLY A 25 -5.68 -26.65 -39.10
N SER A 26 -6.45 -27.74 -39.12
CA SER A 26 -6.14 -28.97 -38.40
C SER A 26 -4.76 -29.49 -38.80
N VAL A 27 -4.00 -30.13 -37.91
CA VAL A 27 -3.48 -31.52 -38.02
C VAL A 27 -2.99 -31.99 -36.64
N GLU A 28 -3.25 -33.27 -36.38
CA GLU A 28 -2.79 -34.18 -35.32
C GLU A 28 -1.28 -34.12 -34.98
N GLY A 29 -0.91 -34.61 -33.79
CA GLY A 29 0.49 -34.84 -33.46
C GLY A 29 0.71 -35.38 -32.04
N ALA A 30 0.84 -36.69 -31.95
CA ALA A 30 1.00 -37.49 -30.74
C ALA A 30 2.37 -37.28 -30.03
N GLU A 31 2.33 -37.44 -28.69
CA GLU A 31 3.23 -38.29 -27.88
C GLU A 31 4.75 -38.01 -27.85
N LYS A 32 5.29 -37.67 -26.67
CA LYS A 32 6.20 -38.51 -25.87
C LYS A 32 6.88 -37.74 -24.74
N THR A 33 6.63 -38.20 -23.52
CA THR A 33 7.44 -38.01 -22.31
C THR A 33 8.79 -38.73 -22.43
N PRO A 34 9.83 -38.23 -21.75
CA PRO A 34 10.62 -39.13 -20.92
C PRO A 34 10.79 -38.66 -19.46
N LYS A 35 10.93 -39.68 -18.61
CA LYS A 35 11.14 -39.71 -17.15
C LYS A 35 12.52 -39.16 -16.71
N PRO A 36 12.69 -38.91 -15.39
CA PRO A 36 13.83 -38.23 -14.78
C PRO A 36 14.99 -39.18 -14.43
N SER A 37 16.18 -38.61 -14.26
CA SER A 37 17.37 -39.28 -13.73
C SER A 37 17.62 -38.85 -12.29
N ASP A 38 17.76 -39.85 -11.41
CA ASP A 38 17.99 -39.75 -9.97
C ASP A 38 19.46 -39.47 -9.59
N PRO A 39 19.74 -39.14 -8.31
CA PRO A 39 20.96 -38.46 -7.85
C PRO A 39 22.08 -39.40 -7.39
N GLY A 40 23.33 -38.96 -7.57
CA GLY A 40 24.55 -39.59 -7.04
C GLY A 40 25.22 -38.75 -5.93
N PRO A 41 26.14 -39.33 -5.14
CA PRO A 41 26.10 -39.21 -3.68
C PRO A 41 27.07 -38.22 -3.03
N ARG A 42 26.78 -38.01 -1.74
CA ARG A 42 27.48 -37.29 -0.67
C ARG A 42 29.00 -37.50 -0.63
N SER A 43 29.72 -36.45 -0.25
CA SER A 43 30.97 -36.57 0.52
C SER A 43 31.14 -35.36 1.45
N ALA A 44 31.34 -35.68 2.72
CA ALA A 44 31.91 -34.87 3.80
C ALA A 44 32.86 -35.83 4.57
N PRO A 45 33.68 -35.42 5.57
CA PRO A 45 34.18 -34.11 6.00
C PRO A 45 35.76 -34.15 6.02
N PRO A 46 36.59 -33.44 6.85
CA PRO A 46 36.49 -33.29 8.31
C PRO A 46 36.73 -31.87 8.86
N ALA A 47 36.44 -31.77 10.16
CA ALA A 47 36.72 -30.67 11.07
C ALA A 47 38.20 -30.59 11.46
N ASP A 48 38.57 -29.40 11.97
CA ASP A 48 39.49 -29.10 13.07
C ASP A 48 40.54 -28.04 12.71
N ALA A 49 40.43 -26.87 13.36
CA ALA A 49 41.56 -26.13 13.92
C ALA A 49 41.03 -24.90 14.70
N GLU A 50 41.05 -25.01 16.03
CA GLU A 50 41.22 -23.87 16.92
C GLU A 50 42.44 -23.05 16.50
N THR A 51 42.30 -21.73 16.41
CA THR A 51 43.46 -20.82 16.42
C THR A 51 43.08 -19.50 17.08
N THR A 52 43.47 -19.40 18.35
CA THR A 52 43.95 -18.22 19.09
C THR A 52 43.51 -16.83 18.60
N THR A 53 42.68 -16.18 19.40
CA THR A 53 42.51 -14.72 19.43
C THR A 53 43.81 -14.03 19.83
N LYS A 54 44.32 -13.17 18.94
CA LYS A 54 45.38 -12.21 19.26
C LYS A 54 44.99 -10.86 18.67
N ASP A 55 45.03 -9.85 19.52
CA ASP A 55 44.71 -8.45 19.25
C ASP A 55 45.24 -7.96 17.90
N ALA A 56 44.32 -7.71 16.96
CA ALA A 56 44.58 -6.93 15.77
C ALA A 56 43.70 -5.68 15.84
N SER A 57 44.34 -4.52 16.00
CA SER A 57 43.68 -3.23 15.80
C SER A 57 43.03 -3.19 14.42
N PRO A 58 41.83 -2.61 14.27
CA PRO A 58 41.16 -2.55 12.97
C PRO A 58 42.04 -1.82 11.96
N PRO A 59 42.19 -2.34 10.73
CA PRO A 59 42.94 -1.65 9.69
C PRO A 59 42.29 -0.29 9.42
N ALA A 60 43.12 0.74 9.29
CA ALA A 60 42.67 2.06 8.87
C ALA A 60 41.91 1.95 7.53
N PRO A 61 40.79 2.66 7.37
CA PRO A 61 40.00 2.61 6.14
C PRO A 61 40.87 3.02 4.94
N ARG A 62 40.81 2.23 3.87
CA ARG A 62 41.53 2.53 2.62
C ARG A 62 40.97 3.82 2.03
N ALA A 63 41.86 4.72 1.63
CA ALA A 63 41.50 6.05 1.11
C ALA A 63 40.73 6.03 -0.24
N ASP A 64 40.45 4.84 -0.79
CA ASP A 64 39.78 4.64 -2.08
C ASP A 64 38.41 3.95 -1.96
N GLU A 65 37.87 3.75 -0.75
CA GLU A 65 36.51 3.24 -0.61
C GLU A 65 35.52 4.36 -0.95
N PRO A 66 34.65 4.19 -1.97
CA PRO A 66 33.67 5.20 -2.30
C PRO A 66 32.80 5.46 -1.06
N PRO A 67 32.43 6.73 -0.79
CA PRO A 67 31.60 7.04 0.36
C PRO A 67 30.35 6.17 0.32
N PRO A 68 29.86 5.70 1.49
CA PRO A 68 28.62 4.95 1.54
C PRO A 68 27.55 5.72 0.76
N PRO A 69 26.74 5.03 -0.07
CA PRO A 69 25.75 5.70 -0.90
C PRO A 69 24.91 6.61 -0.01
N GLU A 70 24.80 7.89 -0.41
CA GLU A 70 23.99 8.86 0.31
C GLU A 70 22.59 8.27 0.54
N PRO A 71 21.97 8.52 1.71
CA PRO A 71 20.60 8.11 1.95
C PRO A 71 19.75 8.65 0.80
N ASP A 72 19.18 7.73 0.03
CA ASP A 72 18.43 8.04 -1.18
C ASP A 72 17.20 8.90 -0.82
N ASP A 73 17.33 10.22 -1.00
CA ASP A 73 16.32 11.25 -0.73
C ASP A 73 15.03 11.05 -1.54
N ARG A 74 15.06 10.18 -2.56
CA ARG A 74 13.85 9.70 -3.26
C ARG A 74 12.90 8.91 -2.34
N ARG A 75 13.30 8.63 -1.11
CA ARG A 75 12.52 7.87 -0.12
C ARG A 75 11.69 8.73 0.82
N ALA A 76 11.83 10.06 0.82
CA ALA A 76 10.98 10.92 1.63
C ALA A 76 9.62 11.14 0.90
N PRO A 77 8.49 11.05 1.61
CA PRO A 77 7.21 11.53 1.09
C PRO A 77 7.32 12.95 0.55
N PRO A 78 6.61 13.31 -0.53
CA PRO A 78 6.58 14.68 -1.00
C PRO A 78 6.06 15.60 0.11
N ALA A 79 6.77 16.70 0.33
CA ALA A 79 6.35 17.70 1.30
C ALA A 79 4.97 18.27 0.91
N ILE A 80 4.04 18.32 1.86
CA ILE A 80 2.74 18.96 1.64
C ILE A 80 2.97 20.48 1.59
N THR A 81 2.83 21.04 0.41
CA THR A 81 2.92 22.49 0.21
C THR A 81 1.66 23.19 0.70
N LEU A 82 1.77 24.50 0.97
CA LEU A 82 0.60 25.31 1.30
C LEU A 82 -0.47 25.28 0.20
N ALA A 83 -0.07 25.25 -1.07
CA ALA A 83 -0.99 25.16 -2.20
C ALA A 83 -1.77 23.83 -2.18
N MET A 84 -1.07 22.71 -1.97
CA MET A 84 -1.69 21.39 -1.82
C MET A 84 -2.68 21.35 -0.65
N ALA A 85 -2.29 21.90 0.50
CA ALA A 85 -3.15 21.98 1.68
C ALA A 85 -4.39 22.84 1.40
N THR A 86 -4.23 24.03 0.81
CA THR A 86 -5.33 24.95 0.50
C THR A 86 -6.33 24.31 -0.46
N THR A 87 -5.84 23.69 -1.55
CA THR A 87 -6.69 22.96 -2.50
C THR A 87 -7.42 21.79 -1.84
N THR A 88 -6.74 21.04 -0.97
CA THR A 88 -7.36 19.91 -0.25
C THR A 88 -8.45 20.38 0.72
N LEU A 89 -8.26 21.52 1.38
CA LEU A 89 -9.22 22.04 2.35
C LEU A 89 -10.43 22.70 1.69
N PHE A 90 -10.22 23.46 0.62
CA PHE A 90 -11.25 24.36 0.08
C PHE A 90 -11.60 24.14 -1.39
N GLY A 91 -10.84 23.31 -2.12
CA GLY A 91 -10.98 23.16 -3.56
C GLY A 91 -10.79 24.52 -4.26
N SER A 92 -11.74 24.87 -5.14
CA SER A 92 -11.75 26.16 -5.85
C SER A 92 -12.36 27.33 -5.06
N ALA A 93 -12.97 27.08 -3.90
CA ALA A 93 -13.75 28.07 -3.15
C ALA A 93 -13.12 28.33 -1.77
N VAL A 94 -12.06 29.15 -1.75
CA VAL A 94 -11.39 29.57 -0.50
C VAL A 94 -12.23 30.67 0.18
N PRO A 95 -12.69 30.47 1.43
CA PRO A 95 -13.51 31.44 2.13
C PRO A 95 -12.68 32.68 2.54
N PRO A 96 -13.27 33.89 2.62
CA PRO A 96 -12.55 35.11 2.99
C PRO A 96 -11.80 35.04 4.32
N GLU A 97 -12.34 34.30 5.29
CA GLU A 97 -11.77 34.08 6.63
C GLU A 97 -10.40 33.39 6.55
N ALA A 98 -10.17 32.55 5.54
CA ALA A 98 -8.87 31.94 5.29
C ALA A 98 -7.80 32.98 4.93
N GLY A 99 -8.20 34.17 4.45
CA GLY A 99 -7.31 35.29 4.20
C GLY A 99 -6.56 35.78 5.44
N ALA A 100 -7.17 35.66 6.63
CA ALA A 100 -6.51 36.02 7.89
C ALA A 100 -5.27 35.16 8.16
N CYS A 101 -5.25 33.90 7.70
CA CYS A 101 -4.10 33.01 7.83
C CYS A 101 -2.87 33.49 7.05
N ALA A 102 -3.02 34.37 6.05
CA ALA A 102 -1.89 34.95 5.33
C ALA A 102 -1.00 35.84 6.21
N SER A 103 -1.56 36.40 7.29
CA SER A 103 -0.81 37.23 8.26
C SER A 103 0.33 36.48 8.98
N LEU A 104 0.31 35.15 8.95
CA LEU A 104 1.35 34.28 9.50
C LEU A 104 2.62 34.19 8.62
N GLY A 105 2.65 34.93 7.50
CA GLY A 105 3.86 35.14 6.70
C GLY A 105 4.36 33.88 5.98
N ALA A 106 5.65 33.56 6.14
CA ALA A 106 6.32 32.45 5.47
C ALA A 106 6.20 31.11 6.21
N ASP A 107 5.65 31.09 7.44
CA ASP A 107 5.51 29.86 8.22
C ASP A 107 4.40 28.97 7.63
N THR A 108 4.82 28.01 6.80
CA THR A 108 3.89 27.08 6.14
C THR A 108 3.12 26.24 7.15
N LYS A 109 3.75 25.81 8.26
CA LYS A 109 3.10 24.97 9.27
C LYS A 109 2.02 25.76 10.00
N ALA A 110 2.35 26.96 10.47
CA ALA A 110 1.38 27.83 11.14
C ALA A 110 0.21 28.19 10.21
N ARG A 111 0.49 28.44 8.92
CA ARG A 111 -0.54 28.73 7.92
C ARG A 111 -1.48 27.56 7.67
N VAL A 112 -0.95 26.35 7.45
CA VAL A 112 -1.80 25.17 7.25
C VAL A 112 -2.63 24.87 8.50
N ARG A 113 -2.04 25.00 9.70
CA ARG A 113 -2.76 24.87 10.97
C ARG A 113 -3.93 25.86 11.08
N CYS A 114 -3.69 27.12 10.71
CA CYS A 114 -4.74 28.14 10.68
C CYS A 114 -5.85 27.80 9.67
N LEU A 115 -5.49 27.36 8.46
CA LEU A 115 -6.45 26.97 7.42
C LEU A 115 -7.30 25.77 7.85
N LEU A 116 -6.73 24.78 8.54
CA LEU A 116 -7.48 23.69 9.17
C LEU A 116 -8.47 24.23 10.20
N GLY A 117 -8.04 25.19 11.03
CA GLY A 117 -8.89 25.84 12.01
C GLY A 117 -10.09 26.57 11.40
N VAL A 118 -9.89 27.25 10.26
CA VAL A 118 -10.96 27.88 9.48
C VAL A 118 -11.87 26.83 8.85
N ARG A 119 -11.31 25.75 8.30
CA ARG A 119 -12.10 24.72 7.60
C ARG A 119 -13.05 23.96 8.51
N TYR A 120 -12.64 23.71 9.75
CA TYR A 120 -13.41 22.97 10.74
C TYR A 120 -14.03 23.88 11.81
N ASP A 121 -14.19 25.18 11.53
CA ASP A 121 -14.87 26.09 12.43
C ASP A 121 -16.32 25.64 12.70
N GLY A 122 -16.74 25.66 13.96
CA GLY A 122 -18.03 25.10 14.38
C GLY A 122 -18.08 23.57 14.52
N HIS A 123 -16.99 22.86 14.21
CA HIS A 123 -16.85 21.41 14.31
C HIS A 123 -15.69 21.02 15.25
N GLU A 124 -15.75 21.48 16.50
CA GLU A 124 -14.60 21.44 17.43
C GLU A 124 -14.03 20.04 17.71
N LYS A 125 -14.87 19.00 17.72
CA LYS A 125 -14.41 17.62 17.91
C LYS A 125 -13.57 17.14 16.72
N GLU A 126 -14.03 17.41 15.51
CA GLU A 126 -13.33 17.08 14.27
C GLU A 126 -12.10 17.95 14.07
N LYS A 127 -12.18 19.24 14.41
CA LYS A 127 -11.07 20.19 14.42
C LYS A 127 -9.92 19.69 15.29
N ALA A 128 -10.21 19.20 16.50
CA ALA A 128 -9.20 18.61 17.37
C ALA A 128 -8.50 17.40 16.71
N LEU A 129 -9.27 16.50 16.07
CA LEU A 129 -8.72 15.31 15.41
C LEU A 129 -7.83 15.66 14.21
N VAL A 130 -8.25 16.60 13.34
CA VAL A 130 -7.44 16.97 12.17
C VAL A 130 -6.21 17.77 12.56
N LEU A 131 -6.28 18.58 13.62
CA LEU A 131 -5.12 19.29 14.15
C LEU A 131 -4.11 18.32 14.77
N ASP A 132 -4.58 17.30 15.49
CA ASP A 132 -3.69 16.24 16.00
C ASP A 132 -2.99 15.48 14.86
N LEU A 133 -3.73 15.09 13.82
CA LEU A 133 -3.13 14.44 12.64
C LEU A 133 -2.10 15.34 11.94
N PHE A 134 -2.38 16.64 11.84
CA PHE A 134 -1.45 17.59 11.23
C PHE A 134 -0.21 17.81 12.11
N ASP A 135 -0.38 17.97 13.42
CA ASP A 135 0.73 18.23 14.33
C ASP A 135 1.68 17.03 14.44
N ARG A 136 1.12 15.82 14.50
CA ARG A 136 1.89 14.57 14.62
C ARG A 136 2.53 14.13 13.31
N PHE A 137 1.77 14.19 12.21
CA PHE A 137 2.13 13.52 10.96
C PHE A 137 2.32 14.47 9.79
N GLY A 138 1.99 15.76 9.94
CA GLY A 138 1.88 16.70 8.83
C GLY A 138 0.70 16.39 7.90
N THR A 139 -0.16 15.44 8.25
CA THR A 139 -1.30 15.00 7.43
C THR A 139 -2.37 16.10 7.36
N VAL A 140 -2.80 16.43 6.14
CA VAL A 140 -3.89 17.40 5.92
C VAL A 140 -5.14 16.65 5.50
N VAL A 141 -6.19 16.81 6.29
CA VAL A 141 -7.49 16.16 6.06
C VAL A 141 -8.51 17.16 5.56
N GLY A 142 -8.97 16.97 4.32
CA GLY A 142 -9.95 17.84 3.69
C GLY A 142 -10.93 17.07 2.82
N GLN A 143 -11.41 17.73 1.77
CA GLN A 143 -12.39 17.16 0.85
C GLN A 143 -11.72 16.76 -0.47
N GLY A 144 -12.25 15.72 -1.10
CA GLY A 144 -11.94 15.39 -2.48
C GLY A 144 -12.63 16.30 -3.47
N GLU A 145 -12.45 15.98 -4.75
CA GLU A 145 -13.05 16.74 -5.84
C GLU A 145 -14.38 16.12 -6.27
N ALA A 146 -15.20 16.92 -6.96
CA ALA A 146 -16.31 16.36 -7.71
C ALA A 146 -15.72 15.61 -8.90
N GLU A 147 -16.01 14.32 -9.00
CA GLU A 147 -15.40 13.46 -10.00
C GLU A 147 -16.46 12.52 -10.60
N THR A 148 -16.30 12.22 -11.89
CA THR A 148 -17.02 11.14 -12.55
C THR A 148 -15.99 10.20 -13.13
N MET A 149 -16.03 8.95 -12.70
CA MET A 149 -15.08 7.91 -13.10
C MET A 149 -15.82 6.70 -13.69
N ASP A 150 -15.14 5.99 -14.59
CA ASP A 150 -15.60 4.70 -15.08
C ASP A 150 -15.23 3.61 -14.06
N GLY A 151 -16.25 3.02 -13.43
CA GLY A 151 -16.07 1.90 -12.49
C GLY A 151 -15.99 0.53 -13.18
N GLY A 152 -15.81 0.49 -14.51
CA GLY A 152 -15.84 -0.71 -15.32
C GLY A 152 -17.20 -1.39 -15.24
N TYR A 153 -17.23 -2.65 -14.80
CA TYR A 153 -18.48 -3.40 -14.60
C TYR A 153 -19.45 -2.75 -13.59
N ARG A 154 -18.96 -1.81 -12.76
CA ARG A 154 -19.76 -1.05 -11.79
C ARG A 154 -20.47 0.15 -12.41
N GLY A 155 -20.19 0.44 -13.68
CA GLY A 155 -20.69 1.58 -14.44
C GLY A 155 -20.10 2.90 -13.96
N THR A 156 -20.72 4.01 -14.36
CA THR A 156 -20.31 5.35 -13.95
C THR A 156 -20.43 5.53 -12.44
N ILE A 157 -19.35 5.99 -11.81
CA ILE A 157 -19.30 6.37 -10.40
C ILE A 157 -19.18 7.89 -10.35
N ARG A 158 -20.07 8.53 -9.61
CA ARG A 158 -20.03 9.97 -9.35
C ARG A 158 -19.68 10.21 -7.89
N LEU A 159 -18.64 11.02 -7.65
CA LEU A 159 -18.18 11.42 -6.34
C LEU A 159 -18.45 12.90 -6.13
N ARG A 160 -18.79 13.28 -4.90
CA ARG A 160 -18.81 14.68 -4.46
C ARG A 160 -17.80 14.93 -3.34
N PRO A 161 -17.28 16.17 -3.23
CA PRO A 161 -16.54 16.61 -2.05
C PRO A 161 -17.36 16.37 -0.78
N THR A 162 -16.74 15.92 0.30
CA THR A 162 -17.41 15.71 1.59
C THR A 162 -16.43 16.00 2.72
N LEU A 163 -16.93 16.58 3.81
CA LEU A 163 -16.18 16.68 5.05
C LEU A 163 -16.62 15.60 6.03
N PRO A 164 -15.70 15.03 6.82
CA PRO A 164 -16.04 14.01 7.79
C PRO A 164 -16.52 14.64 9.11
N VAL A 165 -17.59 15.44 9.04
CA VAL A 165 -18.17 16.17 10.19
C VAL A 165 -19.59 15.71 10.50
N GLY A 166 -20.06 15.94 11.72
CA GLY A 166 -21.44 15.63 12.11
C GLY A 166 -21.74 14.14 11.99
N ALA A 167 -22.67 13.76 11.12
CA ALA A 167 -23.02 12.35 10.92
C ALA A 167 -21.84 11.49 10.39
N ASP A 168 -20.88 12.12 9.71
CA ASP A 168 -19.70 11.44 9.17
C ASP A 168 -18.50 11.45 10.12
N GLN A 169 -18.61 12.07 11.29
CA GLN A 169 -17.52 12.19 12.29
C GLN A 169 -16.86 10.85 12.61
N LYS A 170 -17.64 9.78 12.68
CA LYS A 170 -17.14 8.42 12.96
C LYS A 170 -16.03 8.00 12.00
N HIS A 171 -16.08 8.43 10.74
CA HIS A 171 -15.07 8.08 9.74
C HIS A 171 -13.75 8.79 10.01
N LEU A 172 -13.78 10.05 10.47
CA LEU A 172 -12.57 10.74 10.91
C LEU A 172 -11.98 10.09 12.15
N VAL A 173 -12.80 9.67 13.12
CA VAL A 173 -12.34 8.94 14.31
C VAL A 173 -11.64 7.64 13.93
N TRP A 174 -12.24 6.86 13.01
CA TRP A 174 -11.65 5.61 12.54
C TRP A 174 -10.34 5.82 11.77
N LEU A 175 -10.31 6.82 10.88
CA LEU A 175 -9.09 7.15 10.13
C LEU A 175 -7.98 7.66 11.06
N HIS A 176 -8.33 8.51 12.03
CA HIS A 176 -7.39 8.97 13.05
C HIS A 176 -6.74 7.79 13.77
N GLY A 177 -7.56 6.89 14.32
CA GLY A 177 -7.07 5.68 14.98
C GLY A 177 -6.23 4.79 14.06
N ALA A 178 -6.57 4.70 12.77
CA ALA A 178 -5.79 3.96 11.78
C ALA A 178 -4.38 4.54 11.60
N LEU A 179 -4.26 5.85 11.35
CA LEU A 179 -2.96 6.50 11.15
C LEU A 179 -2.08 6.46 12.41
N VAL A 180 -2.68 6.61 13.59
CA VAL A 180 -1.98 6.43 14.87
C VAL A 180 -1.47 5.00 15.05
N ALA A 181 -2.26 4.00 14.69
CA ALA A 181 -1.83 2.60 14.76
C ALA A 181 -0.71 2.30 13.75
N ILE A 182 -0.76 2.91 12.56
CA ILE A 182 0.31 2.79 11.57
C ILE A 182 1.61 3.36 12.11
N ASP A 183 1.59 4.58 12.64
CA ASP A 183 2.74 5.22 13.29
C ASP A 183 3.34 4.34 14.40
N ASP A 184 2.51 3.88 15.35
CA ASP A 184 2.99 3.07 16.48
C ASP A 184 3.72 1.81 16.02
N VAL A 185 3.16 1.08 15.04
CA VAL A 185 3.78 -0.13 14.50
C VAL A 185 5.06 0.20 13.73
N MET A 186 5.02 1.17 12.82
CA MET A 186 6.16 1.50 11.98
C MET A 186 7.33 2.05 12.80
N SER A 187 7.06 2.88 13.80
CA SER A 187 8.08 3.41 14.72
C SER A 187 8.73 2.31 15.56
N LYS A 188 7.95 1.33 16.04
CA LYS A 188 8.50 0.15 16.75
C LYS A 188 9.30 -0.78 15.84
N LEU A 189 8.88 -0.94 14.59
CA LEU A 189 9.63 -1.71 13.59
C LEU A 189 10.94 -1.00 13.23
N ASP A 190 10.93 0.32 13.06
CA ASP A 190 12.15 1.09 12.76
C ASP A 190 13.16 1.01 13.90
N ALA A 191 12.71 1.13 15.15
CA ALA A 191 13.57 0.94 16.32
C ALA A 191 14.23 -0.45 16.36
N ARG A 192 13.52 -1.51 15.93
CA ARG A 192 14.09 -2.86 15.82
C ARG A 192 14.99 -3.03 14.60
N ALA A 193 14.64 -2.42 13.47
CA ALA A 193 15.43 -2.47 12.25
C ALA A 193 16.79 -1.79 12.45
N ALA A 194 16.80 -0.68 13.19
CA ALA A 194 18.02 0.06 13.54
C ALA A 194 19.03 -0.77 14.37
N GLN A 195 18.57 -1.83 15.05
CA GLN A 195 19.43 -2.75 15.80
C GLN A 195 20.02 -3.85 14.90
N LYS A 196 19.61 -3.95 13.62
CA LYS A 196 20.06 -4.98 12.69
C LYS A 196 21.08 -4.42 11.68
N GLY A 197 22.26 -5.04 11.66
CA GLY A 197 23.29 -4.84 10.63
C GLY A 197 24.14 -3.59 10.79
N SER A 198 25.07 -3.39 9.84
CA SER A 198 25.85 -2.16 9.67
C SER A 198 26.02 -1.90 8.17
N PRO A 199 25.50 -0.79 7.60
CA PRO A 199 24.73 0.27 8.27
C PRO A 199 23.36 -0.19 8.79
N PRO A 200 22.77 0.51 9.78
CA PRO A 200 21.45 0.18 10.31
C PRO A 200 20.37 0.15 9.21
N LYS A 201 19.56 -0.92 9.18
CA LYS A 201 18.37 -0.96 8.33
C LYS A 201 17.29 0.01 8.85
N ARG A 202 16.43 0.48 7.96
CA ARG A 202 15.29 1.35 8.27
C ARG A 202 14.01 0.85 7.61
N VAL A 203 12.87 1.17 8.21
CA VAL A 203 11.56 0.96 7.60
C VAL A 203 11.44 1.88 6.38
N ALA A 204 11.07 1.31 5.24
CA ALA A 204 10.89 2.04 3.99
C ALA A 204 9.42 2.32 3.68
N TYR A 205 8.48 1.62 4.31
CA TYR A 205 7.06 1.94 4.23
C TYR A 205 6.81 3.35 4.78
N ARG A 206 6.35 4.25 3.93
CA ARG A 206 6.01 5.63 4.27
C ARG A 206 4.51 5.79 4.40
N TYR A 207 4.10 6.49 5.44
CA TYR A 207 2.69 6.71 5.76
C TYR A 207 2.35 8.16 6.09
N ALA A 208 3.37 9.02 6.27
CA ALA A 208 3.22 10.40 6.68
C ALA A 208 4.39 11.27 6.18
N PRO A 209 4.16 12.54 5.80
CA PRO A 209 2.85 13.18 5.63
C PRO A 209 2.07 12.58 4.45
N VAL A 210 0.74 12.58 4.54
CA VAL A 210 -0.17 12.19 3.43
C VAL A 210 -1.34 13.17 3.34
N LEU A 211 -1.81 13.46 2.12
CA LEU A 211 -3.06 14.18 1.94
C LEU A 211 -4.23 13.20 2.08
N VAL A 212 -5.23 13.53 2.89
CA VAL A 212 -6.46 12.74 2.97
C VAL A 212 -7.63 13.56 2.42
N LYS A 213 -8.29 13.01 1.41
CA LYS A 213 -9.43 13.63 0.72
C LYS A 213 -10.71 12.83 0.98
N PHE A 214 -11.65 13.39 1.73
CA PHE A 214 -12.95 12.76 1.94
C PHE A 214 -13.90 13.03 0.77
N VAL A 215 -14.51 11.97 0.27
CA VAL A 215 -15.49 11.98 -0.81
C VAL A 215 -16.75 11.23 -0.41
N ARG A 216 -17.82 11.43 -1.16
CA ARG A 216 -19.04 10.64 -1.06
C ARG A 216 -19.50 10.18 -2.43
N SER A 217 -19.76 8.89 -2.58
CA SER A 217 -20.46 8.36 -3.75
C SER A 217 -21.91 8.83 -3.82
N LEU A 218 -22.37 9.12 -5.04
CA LEU A 218 -23.76 9.45 -5.34
C LEU A 218 -24.54 8.21 -5.81
N ASP A 219 -25.86 8.38 -5.98
CA ASP A 219 -26.75 7.38 -6.59
C ASP A 219 -26.77 6.01 -5.90
N GLY A 220 -26.55 5.97 -4.59
CA GLY A 220 -26.52 4.74 -3.81
C GLY A 220 -25.31 3.83 -4.13
N LYS A 221 -24.32 4.33 -4.89
CA LYS A 221 -23.06 3.61 -5.11
C LYS A 221 -22.25 3.58 -3.81
N ARG A 222 -21.55 2.49 -3.58
CA ARG A 222 -20.71 2.26 -2.38
C ARG A 222 -19.26 1.92 -2.71
N THR A 223 -18.86 2.19 -3.95
CA THR A 223 -17.52 1.91 -4.48
C THR A 223 -16.97 3.14 -5.19
N PRO A 224 -15.64 3.37 -5.16
CA PRO A 224 -14.66 2.63 -4.35
C PRO A 224 -14.81 2.96 -2.85
N SER A 225 -14.21 2.16 -1.95
CA SER A 225 -14.20 2.51 -0.50
C SER A 225 -13.08 3.48 -0.14
N GLY A 226 -11.97 3.37 -0.86
CA GLY A 226 -10.88 4.32 -0.90
C GLY A 226 -10.13 4.15 -2.22
N PHE A 227 -9.20 5.06 -2.48
CA PHE A 227 -8.24 4.94 -3.57
C PHE A 227 -7.04 5.84 -3.28
N ALA A 228 -5.91 5.56 -3.89
CA ALA A 228 -4.69 6.34 -3.70
C ALA A 228 -4.01 6.71 -5.02
N ASN A 229 -3.57 7.95 -5.13
CA ASN A 229 -2.75 8.46 -6.23
C ASN A 229 -2.05 9.77 -5.82
N ALA A 230 -1.01 10.17 -6.54
CA ALA A 230 -0.33 11.47 -6.34
C ALA A 230 -0.04 11.81 -4.86
N TRP A 231 0.41 10.80 -4.09
CA TRP A 231 0.64 10.88 -2.64
C TRP A 231 -0.58 11.38 -1.81
N THR A 232 -1.77 11.00 -2.26
CA THR A 232 -3.06 11.33 -1.67
C THR A 232 -3.85 10.05 -1.43
N TYR A 233 -4.44 9.93 -0.25
CA TYR A 233 -5.41 8.90 0.09
C TYR A 233 -6.83 9.51 0.04
N SER A 234 -7.65 9.04 -0.89
CA SER A 234 -9.06 9.40 -0.98
C SER A 234 -9.91 8.40 -0.21
N TYR A 235 -10.73 8.90 0.71
CA TYR A 235 -11.60 8.11 1.58
C TYR A 235 -13.07 8.35 1.24
N ASN A 236 -13.82 7.29 0.94
CA ASN A 236 -15.25 7.41 0.66
C ASN A 236 -16.12 7.09 1.89
N VAL A 237 -16.88 8.05 2.38
CA VAL A 237 -17.77 7.84 3.55
C VAL A 237 -18.90 6.83 3.28
N GLU A 238 -19.24 6.59 2.01
CA GLU A 238 -20.23 5.56 1.60
C GLU A 238 -19.60 4.21 1.25
N GLY A 239 -18.26 4.13 1.35
CA GLY A 239 -17.48 2.96 1.01
C GLY A 239 -18.00 1.68 1.67
N SER A 240 -18.23 0.64 0.88
CA SER A 240 -18.75 -0.64 1.38
C SER A 240 -17.82 -1.35 2.37
N LEU A 241 -16.53 -1.04 2.36
CA LEU A 241 -15.53 -1.59 3.28
C LEU A 241 -15.39 -0.75 4.55
N ASN A 242 -15.88 0.50 4.57
CA ASN A 242 -15.73 1.43 5.69
C ASN A 242 -16.78 1.18 6.78
N THR A 243 -16.78 -0.03 7.36
CA THR A 243 -17.79 -0.51 8.30
C THR A 243 -17.34 -0.52 9.76
N SER A 244 -16.04 -0.47 10.02
CA SER A 244 -15.46 -0.46 11.37
C SER A 244 -14.09 0.22 11.40
N ALA A 245 -13.60 0.54 12.60
CA ALA A 245 -12.25 1.08 12.78
C ALA A 245 -11.16 0.12 12.25
N GLU A 246 -11.37 -1.18 12.40
CA GLU A 246 -10.46 -2.20 11.89
C GLU A 246 -10.44 -2.22 10.36
N ALA A 247 -11.61 -2.22 9.72
CA ALA A 247 -11.69 -2.24 8.27
C ALA A 247 -11.08 -0.96 7.65
N VAL A 248 -11.29 0.20 8.29
CA VAL A 248 -10.65 1.46 7.89
C VAL A 248 -9.13 1.41 8.05
N ARG A 249 -8.62 0.78 9.11
CA ARG A 249 -7.17 0.60 9.29
C ARG A 249 -6.57 -0.26 8.18
N SER A 250 -7.17 -1.42 7.90
CA SER A 250 -6.71 -2.29 6.81
C SER A 250 -6.76 -1.57 5.47
N LEU A 251 -7.84 -0.83 5.19
CA LEU A 251 -7.95 -0.01 3.97
C LEU A 251 -6.87 1.08 3.92
N ALA A 252 -6.59 1.79 5.02
CA ALA A 252 -5.56 2.83 5.03
C ALA A 252 -4.17 2.24 4.74
N VAL A 253 -3.82 1.08 5.30
CA VAL A 253 -2.54 0.40 5.01
C VAL A 253 -2.47 -0.04 3.55
N HIS A 254 -3.56 -0.60 3.02
CA HIS A 254 -3.67 -0.99 1.62
C HIS A 254 -3.45 0.19 0.68
N GLU A 255 -4.21 1.28 0.86
CA GLU A 255 -4.20 2.42 -0.05
C GLU A 255 -2.89 3.22 0.05
N ILE A 256 -2.34 3.36 1.25
CA ILE A 256 -1.03 4.01 1.44
C ILE A 256 0.09 3.14 0.86
N PHE A 257 -0.05 1.81 0.83
CA PHE A 257 0.93 0.96 0.15
C PHE A 257 1.00 1.27 -1.34
N HIS A 258 -0.13 1.47 -2.01
CA HIS A 258 -0.14 1.84 -3.43
C HIS A 258 0.67 3.11 -3.70
N LEU A 259 0.67 4.08 -2.77
CA LEU A 259 1.52 5.27 -2.88
C LEU A 259 3.01 4.92 -2.85
N ASN A 260 3.42 4.03 -1.93
CA ASN A 260 4.81 3.59 -1.80
C ASN A 260 5.28 2.86 -3.07
N ASP A 261 4.49 1.92 -3.56
CA ASP A 261 4.86 1.11 -4.72
C ASP A 261 4.88 1.94 -6.02
N THR A 262 3.94 2.89 -6.16
CA THR A 262 3.90 3.81 -7.31
C THR A 262 5.13 4.71 -7.36
N THR A 263 5.66 5.16 -6.21
CA THR A 263 6.90 5.97 -6.19
C THR A 263 8.15 5.22 -6.66
N LEU A 264 8.09 3.89 -6.75
CA LEU A 264 9.17 3.04 -7.26
C LEU A 264 9.07 2.78 -8.77
N GLY A 265 8.37 3.63 -9.51
CA GLY A 265 8.23 3.50 -10.97
C GLY A 265 6.89 2.90 -11.41
N GLY A 266 5.80 3.27 -10.75
CA GLY A 266 4.44 2.86 -11.14
C GLY A 266 4.09 1.43 -10.76
N GLY A 267 4.58 0.93 -9.62
CA GLY A 267 4.33 -0.44 -9.18
C GLY A 267 5.39 -1.45 -9.61
N ALA A 268 6.54 -0.96 -10.11
CA ALA A 268 7.60 -1.82 -10.64
C ALA A 268 8.11 -2.83 -9.61
N TRP A 269 8.17 -2.47 -8.32
CA TRP A 269 8.60 -3.40 -7.28
C TRP A 269 7.63 -4.57 -7.14
N SER A 270 6.32 -4.33 -7.06
CA SER A 270 5.35 -5.43 -6.93
C SER A 270 5.44 -6.39 -8.11
N HIS A 271 5.53 -5.86 -9.32
CA HIS A 271 5.65 -6.67 -10.55
C HIS A 271 6.95 -7.47 -10.60
N GLU A 272 8.08 -6.88 -10.22
CA GLU A 272 9.39 -7.54 -10.20
C GLU A 272 9.49 -8.59 -9.09
N ALA A 273 9.11 -8.23 -7.86
CA ALA A 273 9.32 -9.06 -6.69
C ALA A 273 8.28 -10.18 -6.56
N LEU A 274 7.03 -9.94 -6.98
CA LEU A 274 5.90 -10.84 -6.70
C LEU A 274 5.24 -11.40 -7.97
N GLY A 275 5.51 -10.82 -9.14
CA GLY A 275 4.76 -11.12 -10.37
C GLY A 275 4.85 -12.59 -10.81
N GLU A 276 6.02 -13.22 -10.67
CA GLU A 276 6.17 -14.65 -11.02
C GLU A 276 5.29 -15.54 -10.14
N ASP A 277 5.35 -15.35 -8.82
CA ASP A 277 4.59 -16.13 -7.85
C ASP A 277 3.08 -15.92 -8.03
N VAL A 278 2.64 -14.67 -8.20
CA VAL A 278 1.22 -14.35 -8.43
C VAL A 278 0.71 -15.01 -9.72
N ARG A 279 1.46 -14.93 -10.82
CA ARG A 279 1.07 -15.60 -12.08
C ARG A 279 1.03 -17.12 -11.93
N ALA A 280 2.00 -17.71 -11.24
CA ALA A 280 2.02 -19.15 -10.99
C ALA A 280 0.82 -19.61 -10.14
N ILE A 281 0.43 -18.83 -9.13
CA ILE A 281 -0.75 -19.08 -8.31
C ILE A 281 -2.03 -19.01 -9.16
N MET A 282 -2.19 -17.94 -9.94
CA MET A 282 -3.38 -17.77 -10.79
C MET A 282 -3.50 -18.90 -11.83
N ALA A 283 -2.39 -19.32 -12.44
CA ALA A 283 -2.34 -20.44 -13.36
C ALA A 283 -2.70 -21.76 -12.68
N ARG A 284 -2.12 -22.03 -11.50
CA ARG A 284 -2.41 -23.23 -10.68
C ARG A 284 -3.89 -23.30 -10.30
N CYS A 285 -4.47 -22.18 -9.90
CA CYS A 285 -5.87 -22.09 -9.50
C CYS A 285 -6.85 -21.88 -10.66
N LYS A 286 -6.36 -21.89 -11.90
CA LYS A 286 -7.16 -21.77 -13.13
C LYS A 286 -8.10 -20.56 -13.07
N VAL A 287 -7.63 -19.43 -12.56
CA VAL A 287 -8.43 -18.19 -12.50
C VAL A 287 -8.69 -17.74 -13.94
N PRO A 288 -9.92 -17.84 -14.46
CA PRO A 288 -10.17 -17.54 -15.86
C PRO A 288 -9.98 -16.04 -16.11
N ASN A 289 -9.57 -15.70 -17.34
CA ASN A 289 -9.50 -14.33 -17.81
C ASN A 289 -10.89 -13.66 -17.71
N GLN A 290 -11.14 -12.99 -16.59
CA GLN A 290 -12.10 -11.91 -16.40
C GLN A 290 -13.62 -12.19 -16.24
N LYS A 291 -14.11 -13.43 -16.08
CA LYS A 291 -15.59 -13.62 -15.96
C LYS A 291 -16.15 -14.50 -14.83
N ALA A 292 -15.37 -15.34 -14.15
CA ALA A 292 -15.90 -16.13 -13.02
C ALA A 292 -14.79 -16.59 -12.08
N ALA A 293 -14.37 -15.74 -11.15
CA ALA A 293 -13.31 -16.08 -10.20
C ALA A 293 -13.81 -16.88 -8.96
N GLY A 294 -15.13 -16.92 -8.72
CA GLY A 294 -15.71 -17.57 -7.54
C GLY A 294 -15.41 -19.08 -7.43
N ALA A 295 -15.30 -19.78 -8.56
CA ALA A 295 -14.94 -21.20 -8.59
C ALA A 295 -13.48 -21.46 -8.18
N ALA A 296 -12.60 -20.48 -8.33
CA ALA A 296 -11.19 -20.57 -7.96
C ALA A 296 -10.94 -20.20 -6.48
N THR A 297 -11.91 -19.59 -5.79
CA THR A 297 -11.78 -19.12 -4.41
C THR A 297 -11.26 -20.20 -3.44
N PRO A 298 -11.74 -21.47 -3.47
CA PRO A 298 -11.16 -22.50 -2.60
C PRO A 298 -9.67 -22.76 -2.84
N CYS A 299 -9.21 -22.70 -4.10
CA CYS A 299 -7.80 -22.86 -4.44
C CYS A 299 -6.96 -21.62 -4.05
N LEU A 300 -7.51 -20.42 -4.19
CA LEU A 300 -6.82 -19.17 -3.90
C LEU A 300 -6.68 -18.88 -2.40
N ARG A 301 -7.58 -19.42 -1.57
CA ARG A 301 -7.62 -19.19 -0.11
C ARG A 301 -6.27 -19.31 0.60
N PRO A 302 -5.46 -20.37 0.42
CA PRO A 302 -4.16 -20.47 1.08
C PRO A 302 -3.13 -19.42 0.61
N TYR A 303 -3.34 -18.80 -0.55
CA TYR A 303 -2.44 -17.79 -1.11
C TYR A 303 -2.90 -16.36 -0.84
N SER A 304 -4.15 -16.15 -0.42
CA SER A 304 -4.69 -14.80 -0.18
C SER A 304 -4.11 -14.21 1.11
N PRO A 305 -3.44 -13.03 1.06
CA PRO A 305 -2.88 -12.42 2.26
C PRO A 305 -3.94 -12.08 3.31
N THR A 306 -5.11 -11.62 2.86
CA THR A 306 -6.26 -11.29 3.71
C THR A 306 -7.51 -12.06 3.25
N PRO A 307 -8.57 -12.14 4.09
CA PRO A 307 -9.82 -12.77 3.71
C PRO A 307 -10.77 -11.84 2.94
N LEU A 308 -10.32 -10.66 2.49
CA LEU A 308 -11.19 -9.69 1.82
C LEU A 308 -11.64 -10.25 0.46
N GLU A 309 -12.95 -10.45 0.29
CA GLU A 309 -13.56 -10.94 -0.96
C GLU A 309 -14.43 -9.85 -1.61
N VAL A 310 -14.42 -9.81 -2.94
CA VAL A 310 -15.35 -8.98 -3.72
C VAL A 310 -16.69 -9.70 -3.81
N ARG A 311 -17.79 -8.98 -3.59
CA ARG A 311 -19.14 -9.54 -3.70
C ARG A 311 -19.36 -10.18 -5.08
N GLY A 312 -19.64 -11.49 -5.08
CA GLY A 312 -19.84 -12.28 -6.31
C GLY A 312 -18.56 -12.60 -7.09
N GLY A 313 -17.39 -12.27 -6.53
CA GLY A 313 -16.07 -12.48 -7.13
C GLY A 313 -15.22 -13.46 -6.35
N THR A 314 -13.94 -13.13 -6.20
CA THR A 314 -12.97 -13.87 -5.39
C THR A 314 -12.29 -12.94 -4.39
N PHE A 315 -11.19 -13.37 -3.78
CA PHE A 315 -10.34 -12.51 -2.95
C PHE A 315 -9.90 -11.26 -3.72
N TYR A 316 -9.92 -10.11 -3.04
CA TYR A 316 -9.58 -8.82 -3.62
C TYR A 316 -8.18 -8.82 -4.26
N ALA A 317 -7.21 -9.48 -3.60
CA ALA A 317 -5.85 -9.71 -4.08
C ALA A 317 -5.76 -10.42 -5.44
N PHE A 318 -6.82 -11.11 -5.89
CA PHE A 318 -6.86 -11.89 -7.13
C PHE A 318 -8.03 -11.50 -8.03
N GLN A 319 -8.68 -10.36 -7.77
CA GLN A 319 -9.86 -9.94 -8.50
C GLN A 319 -9.52 -9.62 -9.97
N PRO A 320 -10.10 -10.33 -10.95
CA PRO A 320 -9.88 -10.00 -12.35
C PRO A 320 -10.39 -8.60 -12.71
N GLY A 321 -9.66 -7.91 -13.58
CA GLY A 321 -9.97 -6.55 -14.02
C GLY A 321 -9.18 -5.46 -13.27
N ASN A 322 -8.52 -5.81 -12.17
CA ASN A 322 -7.53 -4.97 -11.50
C ASN A 322 -6.11 -5.34 -11.96
N ASP A 323 -5.11 -4.53 -11.58
CA ASP A 323 -3.73 -4.98 -11.58
C ASP A 323 -3.51 -5.95 -10.41
N VAL A 324 -3.72 -7.23 -10.68
CA VAL A 324 -3.70 -8.29 -9.67
C VAL A 324 -2.39 -8.34 -8.87
N VAL A 325 -1.25 -8.00 -9.48
CA VAL A 325 0.04 -8.06 -8.78
C VAL A 325 0.16 -6.91 -7.78
N MET A 326 -0.26 -5.70 -8.17
CA MET A 326 -0.28 -4.55 -7.26
C MET A 326 -1.29 -4.73 -6.12
N GLU A 327 -2.49 -5.25 -6.41
CA GLU A 327 -3.49 -5.51 -5.38
C GLU A 327 -3.03 -6.61 -4.41
N TYR A 328 -2.40 -7.67 -4.93
CA TYR A 328 -1.80 -8.71 -4.08
C TYR A 328 -0.72 -8.12 -3.15
N ALA A 329 0.12 -7.22 -3.65
CA ALA A 329 1.15 -6.57 -2.86
C ALA A 329 0.55 -5.66 -1.75
N ALA A 330 -0.50 -4.89 -2.05
CA ALA A 330 -1.18 -4.05 -1.07
C ALA A 330 -1.88 -4.87 0.03
N GLU A 331 -2.52 -5.98 -0.35
CA GLU A 331 -3.08 -6.95 0.60
C GLU A 331 -2.00 -7.64 1.43
N LEU A 332 -0.83 -7.92 0.84
CA LEU A 332 0.31 -8.49 1.55
C LEU A 332 0.92 -7.50 2.55
N ALA A 333 1.04 -6.22 2.20
CA ALA A 333 1.49 -5.19 3.13
C ALA A 333 0.53 -5.05 4.31
N THR A 334 -0.77 -5.12 4.04
CA THR A 334 -1.82 -5.15 5.08
C THR A 334 -1.65 -6.35 6.00
N ARG A 335 -1.38 -7.54 5.43
CA ARG A 335 -1.15 -8.76 6.20
C ARG A 335 0.10 -8.68 7.09
N VAL A 336 1.23 -8.21 6.55
CA VAL A 336 2.47 -8.02 7.33
C VAL A 336 2.23 -7.04 8.47
N PHE A 337 1.53 -5.93 8.19
CA PHE A 337 1.18 -4.94 9.20
C PHE A 337 0.33 -5.52 10.33
N ASP A 338 -0.77 -6.22 10.02
CA ASP A 338 -1.67 -6.76 11.05
C ASP A 338 -1.00 -7.86 11.89
N GLU A 339 -0.12 -8.68 11.31
CA GLU A 339 0.68 -9.64 12.07
C GLU A 339 1.68 -8.94 13.00
N ALA A 340 2.41 -7.94 12.50
CA ALA A 340 3.32 -7.15 13.31
C ALA A 340 2.60 -6.44 14.46
N ARG A 341 1.45 -5.82 14.17
CA ARG A 341 0.59 -5.16 15.17
C ARG A 341 0.11 -6.14 16.24
N THR A 342 -0.34 -7.32 15.83
CA THR A 342 -0.82 -8.37 16.75
C THR A 342 0.29 -8.81 17.69
N THR A 343 1.47 -9.14 17.15
CA THR A 343 2.63 -9.52 17.97
C THR A 343 3.06 -8.37 18.90
N LEU A 344 3.09 -7.14 18.40
CA LEU A 344 3.46 -5.94 19.17
C LEU A 344 2.54 -5.67 20.35
N ALA A 345 1.26 -6.02 20.22
CA ALA A 345 0.28 -5.93 21.29
C ALA A 345 0.33 -7.11 22.28
N GLY A 346 1.32 -8.01 22.16
CA GLY A 346 1.41 -9.23 22.98
C GLY A 346 0.39 -10.30 22.59
N GLY A 347 -0.30 -10.14 21.46
CA GLY A 347 -1.24 -11.11 20.92
C GLY A 347 -0.55 -12.26 20.20
N ARG A 348 -1.33 -13.29 19.86
CA ARG A 348 -0.86 -14.46 19.10
C ARG A 348 -1.38 -14.42 17.67
N VAL A 349 -0.46 -14.43 16.70
CA VAL A 349 -0.79 -14.71 15.30
C VAL A 349 -1.01 -16.22 15.16
N ALA A 350 -2.27 -16.64 14.99
CA ALA A 350 -2.63 -18.05 15.00
C ALA A 350 -2.05 -18.85 13.81
N ALA A 351 -2.06 -18.25 12.62
CA ALA A 351 -1.56 -18.85 11.39
C ALA A 351 -0.78 -17.80 10.59
N PRO A 352 0.54 -17.65 10.82
CA PRO A 352 1.33 -16.67 10.09
C PRO A 352 1.29 -16.94 8.59
N PHE A 353 1.12 -15.90 7.78
CA PHE A 353 0.90 -16.04 6.35
C PHE A 353 2.05 -16.78 5.66
N ARG A 354 3.29 -16.47 6.06
CA ARG A 354 4.51 -17.11 5.53
C ARG A 354 4.59 -18.62 5.78
N CYS A 355 3.77 -19.16 6.69
CA CYS A 355 3.74 -20.59 7.01
C CYS A 355 2.76 -21.38 6.13
N GLY A 356 2.12 -20.73 5.17
CA GLY A 356 1.35 -21.38 4.12
C GLY A 356 2.23 -21.98 3.01
N PRO A 357 1.73 -22.04 1.77
CA PRO A 357 2.52 -22.45 0.61
C PRO A 357 3.85 -21.68 0.46
N LYS A 358 4.83 -22.30 -0.22
CA LYS A 358 6.18 -21.73 -0.41
C LYS A 358 6.19 -20.34 -1.05
N GLU A 359 5.20 -20.06 -1.91
CA GLU A 359 4.98 -18.75 -2.53
C GLU A 359 4.72 -17.67 -1.47
N ASN A 360 3.94 -17.98 -0.43
CA ASN A 360 3.66 -17.03 0.66
C ASN A 360 4.93 -16.65 1.43
N ALA A 361 5.79 -17.64 1.71
CA ALA A 361 7.04 -17.40 2.43
C ALA A 361 7.96 -16.44 1.65
N ARG A 362 8.11 -16.66 0.34
CA ARG A 362 8.90 -15.78 -0.53
C ARG A 362 8.32 -14.38 -0.61
N ALA A 363 7.01 -14.28 -0.89
CA ALA A 363 6.33 -13.00 -1.00
C ALA A 363 6.42 -12.20 0.31
N TYR A 364 6.16 -12.84 1.45
CA TYR A 364 6.24 -12.22 2.77
C TYR A 364 7.66 -11.73 3.08
N ALA A 365 8.68 -12.55 2.82
CA ALA A 365 10.07 -12.17 3.01
C ALA A 365 10.47 -10.97 2.14
N ALA A 366 10.05 -10.95 0.88
CA ALA A 366 10.31 -9.82 -0.03
C ALA A 366 9.65 -8.52 0.47
N MET A 367 8.40 -8.58 0.91
CA MET A 367 7.68 -7.44 1.49
C MET A 367 8.36 -6.91 2.76
N VAL A 368 8.70 -7.81 3.69
CA VAL A 368 9.35 -7.47 4.95
C VAL A 368 10.72 -6.83 4.73
N GLU A 369 11.52 -7.41 3.84
CA GLU A 369 12.85 -6.88 3.51
C GLU A 369 12.74 -5.51 2.86
N ARG A 370 11.82 -5.33 1.90
CA ARG A 370 11.71 -4.07 1.15
C ARG A 370 11.15 -2.93 1.99
N PHE A 371 10.07 -3.17 2.73
CA PHE A 371 9.24 -2.11 3.31
C PHE A 371 9.27 -2.06 4.83
N PHE A 372 9.45 -3.19 5.51
CA PHE A 372 9.37 -3.29 6.97
C PHE A 372 10.74 -3.48 7.64
N GLY A 373 11.81 -3.02 6.97
CA GLY A 373 13.17 -2.97 7.52
C GLY A 373 13.80 -4.34 7.79
N GLY A 374 13.31 -5.41 7.15
CA GLY A 374 13.78 -6.77 7.42
C GLY A 374 13.37 -7.28 8.82
N VAL A 375 12.38 -6.65 9.45
CA VAL A 375 11.88 -7.04 10.77
C VAL A 375 10.62 -7.87 10.61
N ASP A 376 10.80 -9.18 10.64
CA ASP A 376 9.70 -10.12 10.74
C ASP A 376 9.36 -10.39 12.22
N LEU A 377 8.11 -10.08 12.61
CA LEU A 377 7.60 -10.30 13.97
C LEU A 377 6.60 -11.46 14.06
N ALA A 378 6.23 -12.10 12.97
CA ALA A 378 5.33 -13.24 13.08
C ALA A 378 6.07 -14.42 13.76
N PRO A 379 5.36 -15.29 14.48
CA PRO A 379 5.97 -16.44 15.15
C PRO A 379 6.53 -17.45 14.16
N ALA A 380 7.44 -18.31 14.62
CA ALA A 380 7.99 -19.40 13.81
C ALA A 380 6.88 -20.30 13.26
N CYS A 381 7.13 -20.88 12.08
CA CYS A 381 6.20 -21.83 11.48
C CYS A 381 6.20 -23.14 12.29
N PRO A 382 5.03 -23.77 12.47
CA PRO A 382 4.96 -25.11 13.02
C PRO A 382 5.85 -26.07 12.20
N PRO A 383 6.49 -27.06 12.87
CA PRO A 383 7.29 -28.07 12.19
C PRO A 383 6.48 -28.98 11.25
#